data_AF-A0A1R3JXT0-F1
#
_entry.id   AF-A0A1R3JXT0-F1
#
_cell.length_a   1.000
_cell.length_b   1.000
_cell.length_c   1.000
_cell.angle_alpha   90.00
_cell.angle_beta   90.00
_cell.angle_gamma   90.00
#
_symmetry.space_group_name_H-M   'P 1'
#
loop_
_entity.id
_entity.type
_entity.pdbx_description
1 polymer ?
#
loop_
_entity_poly.entity_id
_entity_poly.type
_entity_poly.pdbx_seq_one_letter_code
_entity_poly.pdbx_strand_id
1 'polypeptide(L)'
;MGFPTSSKSLNFAPRPGFGHVGTKCIVKANHFFAELPDKDLNQYDVTITPEVASRTVNRAIMAELVKLYKESDLGMRLPAYDGRKSLYTAGELPFAWREFTIKLIDEEDGINGPKREREYKVVIKFVARANMYHLGQFLAGKRADAPQEALQILDIVLRELSTKRY
;
A
#
# COMPACT_ATOMS: atom_id res chain seq x y z
N MET A 1 37.26 2.02 28.53
CA MET A 1 35.82 2.39 28.42
C MET A 1 35.52 2.60 26.95
N GLY A 2 34.78 1.67 26.32
CA GLY A 2 34.33 1.84 24.94
C GLY A 2 33.04 2.65 24.92
N PHE A 3 33.02 3.74 24.16
CA PHE A 3 31.80 4.52 23.94
C PHE A 3 30.74 3.63 23.25
N PRO A 4 29.46 3.73 23.62
CA PRO A 4 28.41 2.96 22.96
C PRO A 4 28.28 3.41 21.50
N THR A 5 28.62 2.53 20.57
CA THR A 5 28.38 2.72 19.14
C THR A 5 26.89 2.56 18.85
N SER A 6 26.31 3.53 18.13
CA SER A 6 24.90 3.50 17.72
C SER A 6 24.61 2.22 16.93
N SER A 7 23.46 1.56 17.17
CA SER A 7 23.00 0.41 16.38
C SER A 7 22.87 0.70 14.87
N LYS A 8 22.87 1.99 14.47
CA LYS A 8 22.93 2.44 13.07
C LYS A 8 24.29 2.21 12.39
N SER A 9 25.33 1.80 13.12
CA SER A 9 26.65 1.48 12.54
C SER A 9 26.82 0.01 12.13
N LEU A 10 25.81 -0.84 12.39
CA LEU A 10 25.83 -2.25 12.01
C LEU A 10 25.21 -2.43 10.62
N ASN A 11 26.06 -2.42 9.59
CA ASN A 11 25.64 -2.72 8.22
C ASN A 11 25.93 -4.19 7.89
N PHE A 12 25.07 -4.81 7.09
CA PHE A 12 25.38 -6.12 6.53
C PHE A 12 26.63 -6.04 5.65
N ALA A 13 27.50 -7.05 5.74
CA ALA A 13 28.66 -7.14 4.87
C ALA A 13 28.21 -7.21 3.39
N PRO A 14 28.84 -6.44 2.49
CA PRO A 14 28.52 -6.51 1.07
C PRO A 14 28.86 -7.89 0.51
N ARG A 15 28.16 -8.29 -0.56
CA ARG A 15 28.48 -9.52 -1.30
C ARG A 15 29.94 -9.41 -1.80
N PRO A 16 30.85 -10.34 -1.44
CA PRO A 16 32.27 -10.24 -1.81
C PRO A 16 32.54 -10.50 -3.30
N GLY A 17 31.58 -11.08 -4.02
CA GLY A 17 31.66 -11.37 -5.45
C GLY A 17 30.67 -12.46 -5.87
N PHE A 18 30.84 -12.95 -7.09
CA PHE A 18 30.10 -14.09 -7.62
C PHE A 18 30.94 -15.37 -7.50
N GLY A 19 30.30 -16.52 -7.30
CA GLY A 19 30.99 -17.81 -7.31
C GLY A 19 31.43 -18.21 -8.73
N HIS A 20 32.61 -18.81 -8.86
CA HIS A 20 33.20 -19.18 -10.16
C HIS A 20 33.42 -20.70 -10.35
N VAL A 21 33.22 -21.50 -9.31
CA VAL A 21 33.44 -22.95 -9.35
C VAL A 21 32.18 -23.69 -9.82
N GLY A 22 32.36 -24.74 -10.62
CA GLY A 22 31.31 -25.65 -11.07
C GLY A 22 30.94 -25.52 -12.54
N THR A 23 30.07 -26.41 -13.01
CA THR A 23 29.59 -26.43 -14.39
C THR A 23 28.35 -25.55 -14.53
N LYS A 24 28.36 -24.62 -15.49
CA LYS A 24 27.21 -23.75 -15.77
C LYS A 24 26.01 -24.58 -16.25
N CYS A 25 24.83 -24.32 -15.71
CA CYS A 25 23.58 -24.91 -16.16
C CYS A 25 22.50 -23.83 -16.29
N ILE A 26 21.52 -24.06 -17.16
CA ILE A 26 20.38 -23.17 -17.32
C ILE A 26 19.33 -23.53 -16.29
N VAL A 27 18.88 -22.54 -15.52
CA VAL A 27 17.80 -22.68 -14.55
C VAL A 27 16.65 -21.74 -14.89
N LYS A 28 15.44 -22.10 -14.47
CA LYS A 28 14.28 -21.22 -14.48
C LYS A 28 13.88 -20.95 -13.04
N ALA A 29 13.64 -19.68 -12.71
CA ALA A 29 13.08 -19.28 -11.44
C ALA A 29 11.63 -18.81 -11.64
N ASN A 30 10.81 -18.96 -10.62
CA ASN A 30 9.48 -18.35 -10.51
C ASN A 30 9.58 -16.85 -10.13
N HIS A 31 10.55 -16.14 -10.73
CA HIS A 31 10.74 -14.70 -10.59
C HIS A 31 10.46 -14.05 -11.93
N PHE A 32 9.52 -13.12 -11.94
CA PHE A 32 9.08 -12.41 -13.13
C PHE A 32 9.60 -10.98 -13.07
N PHE A 33 10.10 -10.47 -14.19
CA PHE A 33 10.51 -9.07 -14.28
C PHE A 33 9.27 -8.17 -14.17
N ALA A 34 9.36 -7.17 -13.30
CA ALA A 34 8.36 -6.14 -13.14
C ALA A 34 8.97 -4.79 -13.54
N GLU A 35 8.29 -4.08 -14.43
CA GLU A 35 8.63 -2.70 -14.76
C GLU A 35 7.90 -1.76 -13.81
N LEU A 36 8.65 -0.86 -13.19
CA LEU A 36 8.11 0.11 -12.25
C LEU A 36 7.91 1.46 -12.96
N PRO A 37 6.76 2.12 -12.76
CA PRO A 37 6.54 3.44 -13.32
C PRO A 37 7.44 4.48 -12.62
N ASP A 38 7.94 5.46 -13.38
CA ASP A 38 8.70 6.61 -12.87
C ASP A 38 7.80 7.71 -12.27
N LYS A 39 6.67 7.31 -11.69
CA LYS A 39 5.69 8.22 -11.10
C LYS A 39 5.68 8.03 -9.60
N ASP A 40 5.77 9.15 -8.89
CA ASP A 40 5.67 9.14 -7.45
C ASP A 40 4.30 8.64 -6.96
N LEU A 41 4.35 7.83 -5.90
CA LEU A 41 3.18 7.28 -5.24
C LEU A 41 2.87 8.14 -4.01
N ASN A 42 1.60 8.42 -3.77
CA ASN A 42 1.19 9.31 -2.68
C ASN A 42 0.51 8.49 -1.59
N GLN A 43 0.95 8.66 -0.34
CA GLN A 43 0.46 7.98 0.83
C GLN A 43 -0.53 8.86 1.60
N TYR A 44 -1.61 8.23 2.03
CA TYR A 44 -2.61 8.82 2.90
C TYR A 44 -2.92 7.88 4.06
N ASP A 45 -3.22 8.49 5.21
CA ASP A 45 -3.81 7.80 6.35
C ASP A 45 -5.34 7.81 6.22
N VAL A 46 -5.95 6.67 6.54
CA VAL A 46 -7.39 6.44 6.56
C VAL A 46 -7.81 6.19 7.99
N THR A 47 -8.83 6.92 8.45
CA THR A 47 -9.51 6.67 9.72
C THR A 47 -10.98 6.41 9.46
N ILE A 48 -11.51 5.29 9.99
CA ILE A 48 -12.91 4.91 9.87
C ILE A 48 -13.56 4.99 11.25
N THR A 49 -14.70 5.66 11.34
CA THR A 49 -15.49 5.81 12.57
C THR A 49 -16.94 5.40 12.33
N PRO A 50 -17.55 4.52 13.14
CA PRO A 50 -16.95 3.81 14.28
C PRO A 50 -15.81 2.87 13.86
N GLU A 51 -14.94 2.50 14.80
CA GLU A 51 -13.82 1.59 14.54
C GLU A 51 -14.35 0.21 14.13
N VAL A 52 -13.77 -0.35 13.07
CA VAL A 52 -14.16 -1.64 12.52
C VAL A 52 -12.94 -2.56 12.49
N ALA A 53 -13.02 -3.67 13.23
CA ALA A 53 -11.94 -4.66 13.32
C ALA A 53 -11.80 -5.50 12.03
N SER A 54 -12.88 -5.69 11.28
CA SER A 54 -12.89 -6.51 10.07
C SER A 54 -12.28 -5.77 8.88
N ARG A 55 -11.16 -6.31 8.36
CA ARG A 55 -10.53 -5.81 7.12
C ARG A 55 -11.46 -5.90 5.92
N THR A 56 -12.31 -6.92 5.85
CA THR A 56 -13.27 -7.12 4.76
C THR A 56 -14.29 -5.98 4.75
N VAL A 57 -14.85 -5.65 5.92
CA VAL A 57 -15.79 -4.53 6.05
C VAL A 57 -15.10 -3.20 5.74
N ASN A 58 -13.88 -2.96 6.23
CA ASN A 58 -13.10 -1.77 5.88
C ASN A 58 -12.89 -1.61 4.37
N ARG A 59 -12.61 -2.72 3.68
CA ARG A 59 -12.48 -2.74 2.22
C ARG A 59 -13.80 -2.47 1.51
N ALA A 60 -14.91 -2.99 2.02
CA ALA A 60 -16.25 -2.69 1.50
C ALA A 60 -16.60 -1.20 1.66
N ILE A 61 -16.28 -0.59 2.82
CA ILE A 61 -16.47 0.84 3.06
C ILE A 61 -15.68 1.66 2.04
N MET A 62 -14.40 1.31 1.83
CA MET A 62 -13.55 2.00 0.87
C MET A 62 -14.01 1.79 -0.58
N ALA A 63 -14.52 0.60 -0.92
CA ALA A 63 -15.07 0.33 -2.24
C ALA A 63 -16.30 1.20 -2.53
N GLU A 64 -17.21 1.36 -1.57
CA GLU A 64 -18.36 2.25 -1.71
C GLU A 64 -17.93 3.72 -1.76
N LEU A 65 -16.93 4.13 -0.99
CA LEU A 65 -16.34 5.48 -1.08
C LEU A 65 -15.81 5.76 -2.48
N VAL A 66 -15.01 4.86 -3.04
CA VAL A 66 -14.48 5.01 -4.40
C VAL A 66 -15.63 5.04 -5.41
N LYS A 67 -16.64 4.18 -5.27
CA LYS A 67 -17.80 4.18 -6.16
C LYS A 67 -18.56 5.51 -6.15
N LEU A 68 -18.77 6.11 -4.98
CA LEU A 68 -19.54 7.35 -4.83
C LEU A 68 -18.75 8.60 -5.21
N TYR A 69 -17.46 8.66 -4.87
CA TYR A 69 -16.67 9.90 -4.93
C TYR A 69 -15.49 9.87 -5.92
N LYS A 70 -15.36 8.83 -6.75
CA LYS A 70 -14.27 8.70 -7.72
C LYS A 70 -14.19 9.90 -8.67
N GLU A 71 -15.32 10.31 -9.23
CA GLU A 71 -15.36 11.36 -10.24
C GLU A 71 -15.28 12.76 -9.62
N SER A 72 -15.96 12.97 -8.49
CA SER A 72 -16.03 14.26 -7.81
C SER A 72 -14.73 14.60 -7.08
N ASP A 73 -14.30 13.74 -6.16
CA ASP A 73 -13.37 14.12 -5.11
C ASP A 73 -12.06 13.37 -5.16
N LEU A 74 -12.05 12.16 -5.72
CA LEU A 74 -10.80 11.43 -5.94
C LEU A 74 -10.12 11.83 -7.27
N GLY A 75 -10.77 12.68 -8.08
CA GLY A 75 -10.24 13.15 -9.36
C GLY A 75 -9.86 11.98 -10.28
N MET A 76 -10.75 11.01 -10.41
CA MET A 76 -10.61 9.78 -11.22
C MET A 76 -9.51 8.80 -10.76
N ARG A 77 -8.89 9.03 -9.60
CA ARG A 77 -7.83 8.15 -9.07
C ARG A 77 -8.44 6.87 -8.49
N LEU A 78 -7.72 5.77 -8.70
CA LEU A 78 -8.04 4.47 -8.11
C LEU A 78 -7.07 4.21 -6.96
N PRO A 79 -7.53 4.30 -5.70
CA PRO A 79 -6.66 4.05 -4.57
C PRO A 79 -6.47 2.55 -4.32
N ALA A 80 -5.28 2.20 -3.82
CA ALA A 80 -4.98 0.90 -3.21
C ALA A 80 -5.02 1.05 -1.68
N TYR A 81 -5.82 0.23 -1.01
CA TYR A 81 -6.07 0.32 0.43
C TYR A 81 -5.65 -0.96 1.13
N ASP A 82 -4.90 -0.84 2.22
CA ASP A 82 -4.43 -2.02 2.97
C ASP A 82 -5.54 -2.73 3.78
N GLY A 83 -6.72 -2.12 3.92
CA GLY A 83 -7.83 -2.61 4.75
C GLY A 83 -7.75 -2.17 6.21
N ARG A 84 -6.82 -1.27 6.55
CA ARG A 84 -6.60 -0.73 7.89
C ARG A 84 -6.47 0.79 7.91
N LYS A 85 -5.30 1.32 7.58
CA LYS A 85 -4.99 2.74 7.73
C LYS A 85 -4.26 3.35 6.55
N SER A 86 -3.71 2.54 5.65
CA SER A 86 -2.80 3.05 4.61
C SER A 86 -3.49 3.00 3.26
N LEU A 87 -3.53 4.15 2.58
CA LEU A 87 -4.11 4.32 1.26
C LEU A 87 -3.04 4.91 0.33
N TYR A 88 -2.98 4.42 -0.91
CA TYR A 88 -2.01 4.87 -1.89
C TYR A 88 -2.67 5.19 -3.22
N THR A 89 -2.21 6.25 -3.88
CA THR A 89 -2.70 6.65 -5.20
C THR A 89 -1.56 6.95 -6.16
N ALA A 90 -1.77 6.61 -7.43
CA ALA A 90 -0.98 7.14 -8.54
C ALA A 90 -1.39 8.61 -8.77
N GLY A 91 -0.52 9.55 -8.38
CA GLY A 91 -0.81 10.98 -8.36
C GLY A 91 -1.58 11.43 -7.11
N GLU A 92 -1.46 12.72 -6.77
CA GLU A 92 -1.96 13.31 -5.52
C GLU A 92 -3.47 13.59 -5.61
N LEU A 93 -4.26 13.23 -4.59
CA LEU A 93 -5.69 13.54 -4.51
C LEU A 93 -5.89 15.06 -4.55
N PRO A 94 -7.01 15.59 -5.08
CA PRO A 94 -7.28 17.02 -5.14
C PRO A 94 -7.64 17.62 -3.75
N PHE A 95 -7.13 17.03 -2.67
CA PHE A 95 -7.25 17.49 -1.30
C PHE A 95 -6.12 16.89 -0.45
N ALA A 96 -5.67 17.64 0.56
CA ALA A 96 -4.74 17.12 1.58
C ALA A 96 -5.47 16.42 2.73
N TRP A 97 -6.72 16.80 3.00
CA TRP A 97 -7.55 16.20 4.03
C TRP A 97 -9.02 16.27 3.62
N ARG A 98 -9.78 15.19 3.85
CA ARG A 98 -11.22 15.16 3.60
C ARG A 98 -11.93 14.10 4.43
N GLU A 99 -13.13 14.45 4.89
CA GLU A 99 -14.08 13.52 5.52
C GLU A 99 -15.19 13.14 4.53
N PHE A 100 -15.58 11.87 4.54
CA PHE A 100 -16.65 11.30 3.74
C PHE A 100 -17.62 10.55 4.65
N THR A 101 -18.91 10.60 4.30
CA THR A 101 -19.93 9.78 4.93
C THR A 101 -20.29 8.65 3.97
N ILE A 102 -20.15 7.41 4.44
CA ILE A 102 -20.39 6.18 3.69
C ILE A 102 -21.46 5.38 4.40
N LYS A 103 -22.47 4.93 3.64
CA LYS A 103 -23.50 4.04 4.16
C LYS A 103 -23.31 2.65 3.55
N LEU A 104 -23.23 1.63 4.40
CA LEU A 104 -23.19 0.24 3.99
C LEU A 104 -24.41 -0.50 4.53
N ILE A 105 -24.93 -1.39 3.71
CA ILE A 105 -26.00 -2.31 4.10
C ILE A 105 -25.34 -3.57 4.66
N ASP A 106 -25.69 -3.93 5.89
CA ASP A 106 -25.25 -5.19 6.50
C ASP A 106 -25.99 -6.36 5.85
N GLU A 107 -25.27 -7.24 5.16
CA GLU A 107 -25.84 -8.47 4.58
C GLU A 107 -25.74 -9.67 5.54
N GLU A 108 -25.07 -9.52 6.70
CA GLU A 108 -24.85 -10.61 7.67
C GLU A 108 -26.11 -11.01 8.47
N ASP A 109 -27.19 -10.23 8.43
CA ASP A 109 -28.46 -10.62 9.06
C ASP A 109 -29.25 -11.53 8.10
N GLY A 110 -28.83 -12.81 8.04
CA GLY A 110 -29.21 -13.81 7.05
C GLY A 110 -30.69 -13.87 6.70
N ILE A 111 -30.99 -14.08 5.40
CA ILE A 111 -32.23 -14.41 4.66
C ILE A 111 -33.58 -13.77 5.11
N ASN A 112 -33.82 -13.53 6.40
CA ASN A 112 -35.04 -12.99 7.01
C ASN A 112 -34.80 -11.87 8.07
N GLY A 113 -33.59 -11.30 8.19
CA GLY A 113 -33.33 -10.14 9.08
C GLY A 113 -33.60 -8.78 8.42
N PRO A 114 -33.96 -7.73 9.17
CA PRO A 114 -34.08 -6.38 8.61
C PRO A 114 -32.70 -5.88 8.17
N LYS A 115 -32.56 -5.50 6.89
CA LYS A 115 -31.34 -4.87 6.36
C LYS A 115 -31.01 -3.63 7.19
N ARG A 116 -29.95 -3.71 7.99
CA ARG A 116 -29.47 -2.57 8.79
C ARG A 116 -28.49 -1.75 7.96
N GLU A 117 -28.85 -0.51 7.68
CA GLU A 117 -27.92 0.46 7.11
C GLU A 117 -27.04 1.00 8.24
N ARG A 118 -25.72 0.89 8.09
CA ARG A 118 -24.74 1.48 8.99
C ARG A 118 -24.03 2.63 8.29
N GLU A 119 -23.91 3.74 9.00
CA GLU A 119 -23.17 4.91 8.53
C GLU A 119 -21.76 4.93 9.13
N TYR A 120 -20.78 5.19 8.27
CA TYR A 120 -19.36 5.29 8.61
C TYR A 120 -18.81 6.63 8.13
N LYS A 121 -18.02 7.27 8.99
CA LYS A 121 -17.21 8.43 8.63
C LYS A 121 -15.82 7.94 8.24
N VAL A 122 -15.37 8.31 7.06
CA VAL A 122 -14.05 7.97 6.53
C VAL A 122 -13.26 9.26 6.34
N VAL A 123 -12.16 9.40 7.06
CA VAL A 123 -11.23 10.52 6.92
C VAL A 123 -10.01 10.04 6.16
N ILE A 124 -9.65 10.77 5.09
CA ILE A 124 -8.44 10.54 4.29
C ILE A 124 -7.53 11.76 4.47
N LYS A 125 -6.28 11.55 4.88
CA LYS A 125 -5.29 12.60 5.14
C LYS A 125 -3.96 12.30 4.46
N PHE A 126 -3.42 13.25 3.69
CA PHE A 126 -2.10 13.15 3.07
C PHE A 126 -1.00 13.02 4.13
N VAL A 127 -0.06 12.11 3.87
CA VAL A 127 1.06 11.82 4.77
C VAL A 127 2.38 12.18 4.08
N ALA A 128 2.67 11.53 2.96
CA ALA A 128 3.96 11.65 2.30
C ALA A 128 3.87 11.20 0.84
N ARG A 129 4.90 11.58 0.08
CA ARG A 129 5.14 11.09 -1.27
C ARG A 129 6.26 10.06 -1.22
N ALA A 130 5.99 8.84 -1.66
CA ALA A 130 6.98 7.79 -1.75
C ALA A 130 7.91 8.06 -2.92
N ASN A 131 9.20 8.06 -2.63
CA ASN A 131 10.26 8.36 -3.58
C ASN A 131 10.60 7.12 -4.42
N MET A 132 9.98 7.00 -5.60
CA MET A 132 10.24 5.88 -6.52
C MET A 132 11.64 5.93 -7.14
N TYR A 133 12.23 7.12 -7.26
CA TYR A 133 13.61 7.28 -7.69
C TYR A 133 14.60 6.63 -6.71
N HIS A 134 14.35 6.76 -5.40
CA HIS A 134 15.13 6.09 -4.38
C HIS A 134 15.10 4.56 -4.56
N LEU A 135 13.94 3.99 -4.84
CA LEU A 135 13.81 2.56 -5.15
C LEU A 135 14.63 2.17 -6.38
N GLY A 136 14.60 2.97 -7.44
CA GLY A 136 15.44 2.75 -8.62
C GLY A 136 16.94 2.75 -8.29
N GLN A 137 17.42 3.69 -7.48
CA GLN A 137 18.82 3.74 -7.03
C GLN A 137 19.21 2.54 -6.17
N PHE A 138 18.31 2.09 -5.27
CA PHE A 138 18.51 0.91 -4.45
C PHE A 138 18.62 -0.37 -5.29
N LEU A 139 17.70 -0.57 -6.24
CA LEU A 139 17.72 -1.72 -7.15
C LEU A 139 18.96 -1.74 -8.06
N ALA A 140 19.47 -0.57 -8.43
CA ALA A 140 20.72 -0.43 -9.20
C ALA A 140 21.99 -0.64 -8.36
N GLY A 141 21.87 -0.90 -7.04
CA GLY A 141 23.01 -1.03 -6.13
C GLY A 141 23.78 0.27 -5.87
N LYS A 142 23.21 1.43 -6.23
CA LYS A 142 23.82 2.75 -6.00
C LYS A 142 23.60 3.25 -4.57
N ARG A 143 22.60 2.68 -3.87
CA ARG A 143 22.28 2.93 -2.46
C ARG A 143 22.08 1.62 -1.72
N ALA A 144 22.51 1.58 -0.46
CA ALA A 144 22.40 0.40 0.39
C ALA A 144 21.16 0.43 1.30
N ASP A 145 20.60 1.62 1.55
CA ASP A 145 19.40 1.80 2.33
C ASP A 145 18.16 1.44 1.50
N ALA A 146 17.42 0.43 1.95
CA ALA A 146 16.21 -0.02 1.28
C ALA A 146 15.04 0.95 1.57
N PRO A 147 14.35 1.48 0.54
CA PRO A 147 13.16 2.29 0.73
C PRO A 147 11.97 1.39 1.09
N GLN A 148 11.86 1.07 2.39
CA GLN A 148 10.82 0.18 2.92
C GLN A 148 9.41 0.65 2.55
N GLU A 149 9.18 1.96 2.54
CA GLU A 149 7.91 2.57 2.16
C GLU A 149 7.52 2.19 0.72
N ALA A 150 8.43 2.38 -0.25
CA ALA A 150 8.17 2.07 -1.65
C ALA A 150 7.93 0.56 -1.86
N LEU A 151 8.71 -0.29 -1.17
CA LEU A 151 8.52 -1.75 -1.22
C LEU A 151 7.16 -2.17 -0.64
N GLN A 152 6.75 -1.58 0.48
CA GLN A 152 5.47 -1.85 1.12
C GLN A 152 4.30 -1.41 0.22
N ILE A 153 4.43 -0.26 -0.46
CA ILE A 153 3.41 0.21 -1.39
C ILE A 153 3.26 -0.78 -2.56
N LEU A 154 4.36 -1.23 -3.14
CA LEU A 154 4.31 -2.20 -4.23
C LEU A 154 3.66 -3.52 -3.79
N ASP A 155 3.98 -4.01 -2.60
CA ASP A 155 3.34 -5.22 -2.05
C ASP A 155 1.82 -5.03 -1.89
N ILE A 156 1.38 -3.88 -1.39
CA ILE A 156 -0.06 -3.57 -1.22
C ILE A 156 -0.77 -3.46 -2.57
N VAL A 157 -0.19 -2.70 -3.52
CA VAL A 157 -0.79 -2.49 -4.85
C VAL A 157 -0.89 -3.80 -5.62
N LEU A 158 0.15 -4.63 -5.60
CA LEU A 158 0.16 -5.92 -6.30
C LEU A 158 -0.84 -6.91 -5.69
N ARG A 159 -1.08 -6.84 -4.38
CA ARG A 159 -2.10 -7.68 -3.70
C ARG A 159 -3.52 -7.16 -3.90
N GLU A 160 -3.72 -5.86 -4.07
CA GLU A 160 -5.05 -5.24 -4.12
C GLU A 160 -5.99 -5.89 -5.15
N LEU A 161 -5.49 -6.19 -6.35
CA LEU A 161 -6.30 -6.83 -7.40
C LEU A 161 -6.69 -8.26 -7.04
N SER A 162 -5.81 -9.00 -6.36
CA SER A 162 -6.12 -10.36 -5.92
C SER A 162 -7.17 -10.37 -4.81
N THR A 163 -7.12 -9.40 -3.89
CA THR A 163 -8.04 -9.29 -2.76
C THR A 163 -9.44 -8.81 -3.17
N LYS A 164 -9.59 -8.17 -4.34
CA LYS A 164 -10.92 -7.81 -4.88
C LYS A 164 -11.64 -8.96 -5.59
N ARG A 165 -10.92 -10.04 -5.93
CA ARG A 165 -11.45 -11.17 -6.72
C ARG A 165 -11.95 -12.33 -5.84
N TYR A 166 -11.72 -12.28 -4.54
CA TYR A 166 -12.14 -13.26 -3.54
C TYR A 166 -12.82 -12.54 -2.38
#